data_AF-A0A0F8WW92-F1
#
_entry.id   AF-A0A0F8WW92-F1
#
_cell.length_a   1.000
_cell.length_b   1.000
_cell.length_c   1.000
_cell.angle_alpha   90.00
_cell.angle_beta   90.00
_cell.angle_gamma   90.00
#
_symmetry.space_group_name_H-M   'P 1'
#
loop_
_entity.id
_entity.type
_entity.pdbx_description
1 polymer ?
#
loop_
_entity_poly.entity_id
_entity_poly.type
_entity_poly.pdbx_seq_one_letter_code
_entity_poly.pdbx_strand_id
1 'polypeptide(L)'
;MVARTEIYKGESPIGELQQAFKDEIKGILENAAVKMCCNIEQLKYRFDNLGRIEVQKMTPGEMVESQREDQKRQRIAVIRNRRN
;
A
#
# COMPACT_ATOMS: atom_id res chain seq x y z
N MET A 1 8.38 -37.65 -6.34
CA MET A 1 7.14 -36.94 -5.96
C MET A 1 7.00 -35.75 -6.88
N VAL A 2 6.06 -35.79 -7.83
CA VAL A 2 5.81 -34.65 -8.73
C VAL A 2 4.93 -33.66 -7.97
N ALA A 3 5.44 -32.46 -7.71
CA ALA A 3 4.67 -31.41 -7.05
C ALA A 3 3.42 -31.13 -7.89
N ARG A 4 2.25 -31.45 -7.36
CA ARG A 4 0.98 -31.03 -7.95
C ARG A 4 0.92 -29.52 -7.81
N THR A 5 1.30 -28.80 -8.86
CA THR A 5 0.98 -27.38 -8.97
C THR A 5 -0.52 -27.30 -9.16
N GLU A 6 -1.23 -27.01 -8.07
CA GLU A 6 -2.66 -26.73 -8.08
C GLU A 6 -2.84 -25.41 -8.84
N ILE A 7 -3.14 -25.51 -10.14
CA ILE A 7 -3.49 -24.35 -10.95
C ILE A 7 -4.83 -23.84 -10.43
N TYR A 8 -4.80 -22.62 -9.91
CA TYR A 8 -5.94 -21.93 -9.31
C TYR A 8 -7.13 -21.84 -10.28
N LYS A 9 -8.29 -22.41 -9.89
CA LYS A 9 -9.51 -22.53 -10.73
C LYS A 9 -10.60 -21.47 -10.45
N GLY A 10 -10.25 -20.31 -9.91
CA GLY A 10 -11.11 -19.12 -9.96
C GLY A 10 -12.26 -19.02 -8.96
N GLU A 11 -12.25 -19.78 -7.85
CA GLU A 11 -13.34 -19.76 -6.86
C GLU A 11 -13.02 -19.04 -5.53
N SER A 12 -11.85 -18.44 -5.34
CA SER A 12 -11.72 -17.53 -4.18
C SER A 12 -12.41 -16.21 -4.56
N PRO A 13 -13.27 -15.68 -3.68
CA PRO A 13 -13.81 -14.35 -3.84
C PRO A 13 -12.66 -13.39 -4.12
N ILE A 14 -12.77 -12.60 -5.19
CA ILE A 14 -11.78 -11.57 -5.54
C ILE A 14 -11.40 -10.70 -4.31
N GLY A 15 -12.33 -10.53 -3.36
CA GLY A 15 -12.09 -9.87 -2.07
C GLY A 15 -11.06 -10.56 -1.17
N GLU A 16 -11.03 -11.90 -1.10
CA GLU A 16 -10.05 -12.64 -0.27
C GLU A 16 -8.64 -12.54 -0.85
N LEU A 17 -8.51 -12.64 -2.18
CA LEU A 17 -7.24 -12.42 -2.87
C LEU A 17 -6.74 -10.99 -2.71
N GLN A 18 -7.64 -9.99 -2.80
CA GLN A 18 -7.29 -8.59 -2.55
C GLN A 18 -6.85 -8.36 -1.10
N GLN A 19 -7.47 -9.03 -0.14
CA GLN A 19 -7.13 -8.90 1.27
C GLN A 19 -5.75 -9.52 1.55
N ALA A 20 -5.52 -10.75 1.10
CA ALA A 20 -4.22 -11.41 1.22
C ALA A 20 -3.10 -10.59 0.56
N PHE A 21 -3.36 -10.02 -0.62
CA PHE A 21 -2.40 -9.16 -1.31
C PHE A 21 -2.10 -7.87 -0.52
N LYS A 22 -3.10 -7.23 0.09
CA LYS A 22 -2.90 -6.06 0.97
C LYS A 22 -2.05 -6.41 2.18
N ASP A 23 -2.28 -7.56 2.80
CA ASP A 23 -1.54 -8.00 3.97
C ASP A 23 -0.07 -8.31 3.62
N GLU A 24 0.19 -8.94 2.46
CA GLU A 24 1.55 -9.13 1.95
C GLU A 24 2.27 -7.81 1.68
N ILE A 25 1.62 -6.86 1.00
CA ILE A 25 2.20 -5.53 0.73
C ILE A 25 2.53 -4.82 2.04
N LYS A 26 1.63 -4.87 3.02
CA LYS A 26 1.84 -4.26 4.33
C LYS A 26 3.08 -4.84 5.01
N GLY A 27 3.23 -6.18 5.00
CA GLY A 27 4.43 -6.84 5.54
C GLY A 27 5.71 -6.47 4.80
N ILE A 28 5.65 -6.26 3.48
CA ILE A 28 6.81 -5.80 2.69
C ILE A 28 7.19 -4.36 3.06
N LEU A 29 6.20 -3.47 3.21
CA LEU A 29 6.43 -2.07 3.60
C LEU A 29 6.95 -1.95 5.03
N GLU A 30 6.43 -2.73 5.98
CA GLU A 30 6.93 -2.80 7.35
C GLU A 30 8.41 -3.23 7.39
N ASN A 31 8.75 -4.29 6.65
CA ASN A 31 10.14 -4.73 6.56
C ASN A 31 11.06 -3.70 5.90
N ALA A 32 10.58 -3.01 4.86
CA ALA A 32 11.33 -1.94 4.21
C ALA A 32 11.53 -0.74 5.15
N ALA A 33 10.51 -0.38 5.93
CA ALA A 33 10.56 0.70 6.92
C ALA A 33 11.62 0.43 8.00
N VAL A 34 11.68 -0.81 8.50
CA VAL A 34 12.71 -1.25 9.46
C VAL A 34 14.10 -1.18 8.83
N LYS A 35 14.29 -1.67 7.60
CA LYS A 35 15.59 -1.64 6.91
C LYS A 35 16.07 -0.21 6.61
N MET A 36 15.15 0.71 6.34
CA MET A 36 15.45 2.10 5.98
C MET A 36 15.41 3.05 7.20
N CYS A 37 15.18 2.53 8.41
CA CYS A 37 15.02 3.29 9.65
C CYS A 37 14.08 4.50 9.50
N CYS A 38 12.93 4.28 8.87
CA CYS A 38 11.93 5.32 8.64
C CYS A 38 10.52 4.81 8.93
N ASN A 39 9.57 5.72 9.11
CA ASN A 39 8.17 5.33 9.29
C ASN A 39 7.59 4.84 7.96
N ILE A 40 6.57 3.97 8.00
CA ILE A 40 5.92 3.44 6.78
C ILE A 40 5.31 4.57 5.95
N GLU A 41 4.76 5.59 6.62
CA GLU A 41 4.20 6.79 5.99
C GLU A 41 5.24 7.64 5.24
N GLN A 42 6.54 7.36 5.44
CA GLN A 42 7.64 8.04 4.76
C GLN A 42 8.16 7.25 3.55
N LEU A 43 7.53 6.12 3.22
CA LEU A 43 7.89 5.28 2.09
C LEU A 43 6.95 5.55 0.91
N LYS A 44 7.54 5.64 -0.28
CA LYS A 44 6.83 5.54 -1.54
C LYS A 44 7.09 4.17 -2.14
N TYR A 45 6.06 3.56 -2.69
CA TYR A 45 6.20 2.26 -3.36
C TYR A 45 5.49 2.25 -4.70
N ARG A 46 6.04 1.48 -5.63
CA ARG A 46 5.48 1.28 -6.97
C ARG A 46 5.47 -0.20 -7.31
N PHE A 47 4.43 -0.62 -8.02
CA PHE A 47 4.36 -1.94 -8.61
C PHE A 47 4.79 -1.88 -10.07
N ASP A 48 5.69 -2.78 -10.45
CA ASP A 48 5.91 -3.09 -11.86
C ASP A 48 4.89 -4.11 -12.36
N ASN A 49 4.70 -4.16 -13.68
CA ASN A 49 3.85 -5.14 -14.37
C ASN A 49 4.26 -6.60 -14.13
N LEU A 50 5.45 -6.82 -13.56
CA LEU A 50 5.99 -8.13 -13.19
C LEU A 50 5.75 -8.49 -11.72
N GLY A 51 4.96 -7.70 -10.99
CA GLY A 51 4.65 -7.93 -9.57
C GLY A 51 5.79 -7.61 -8.61
N ARG A 52 6.82 -6.87 -9.07
CA ARG A 52 7.89 -6.37 -8.20
C ARG A 52 7.44 -5.11 -7.48
N ILE A 53 7.76 -5.02 -6.19
CA ILE A 53 7.51 -3.83 -5.37
C ILE A 53 8.83 -3.08 -5.19
N GLU A 54 8.93 -1.92 -5.82
CA GLU A 54 10.02 -0.99 -5.55
C GLU A 54 9.63 -0.08 -4.40
N VAL A 55 10.43 -0.04 -3.34
CA VAL A 55 10.19 0.79 -2.16
C VAL A 55 11.33 1.79 -2.01
N GLN A 56 11.00 3.07 -1.89
CA GLN A 56 11.96 4.15 -1.71
C GLN A 56 11.53 5.07 -0.57
N LYS A 57 12.48 5.65 0.15
CA LYS A 57 12.20 6.72 1.12
C LYS A 57 11.78 7.99 0.38
N MET A 58 10.70 8.62 0.81
CA MET A 58 10.29 9.93 0.30
C MET A 58 11.35 10.98 0.60
N THR A 59 11.50 11.92 -0.34
CA THR A 59 12.31 13.11 -0.10
C THR A 59 11.59 14.08 0.85
N PRO A 60 12.30 14.99 1.52
CA PRO A 60 11.68 15.97 2.43
C PRO A 60 10.60 16.84 1.75
N GLY A 61 10.76 17.14 0.45
CA GLY A 61 9.77 17.87 -0.33
C GLY A 61 8.47 17.07 -0.52
N GLU A 62 8.59 15.80 -0.92
CA GLU A 62 7.44 14.90 -1.11
C GLU A 62 6.67 14.67 0.21
N MET A 63 7.36 14.60 1.35
CA MET A 63 6.71 14.47 2.67
C MET A 63 5.82 15.67 3.03
N VAL A 64 6.22 16.88 2.63
CA VAL A 64 5.44 18.10 2.88
C VAL A 64 4.23 18.18 1.96
N GLU A 65 4.37 17.73 0.71
CA GLU A 65 3.26 17.64 -0.24
C GLU A 65 2.20 16.63 0.21
N SER A 66 2.61 15.44 0.65
CA SER A 66 1.68 14.43 1.18
C SER A 66 0.86 14.97 2.35
N GLN A 67 1.50 15.65 3.31
CA GLN A 67 0.80 16.26 4.45
C GLN A 67 -0.18 17.37 4.04
N ARG A 68 0.15 18.16 3.01
CA ARG A 68 -0.77 19.18 2.48
C ARG A 68 -1.98 18.55 1.79
N GLU A 69 -1.79 17.46 1.06
CA GLU A 69 -2.90 16.73 0.44
C GLU A 69 -3.80 16.07 1.48
N ASP A 70 -3.23 15.45 2.51
CA ASP A 70 -3.99 14.86 3.61
C ASP A 70 -4.82 15.91 4.35
N GLN A 71 -4.26 17.10 4.63
CA GLN A 71 -5.03 18.20 5.20
C GLN A 71 -6.17 18.66 4.29
N LYS A 72 -5.95 18.73 2.96
CA LYS A 72 -7.03 19.08 2.02
C LYS A 72 -8.14 18.03 2.04
N ARG A 73 -7.79 16.73 2.04
CA ARG A 73 -8.76 15.62 2.12
C ARG A 73 -9.58 15.68 3.42
N GLN A 74 -8.93 15.90 4.56
CA GLN A 74 -9.61 16.05 5.85
C GLN A 74 -10.57 17.24 5.85
N ARG A 75 -10.17 18.39 5.31
CA ARG A 75 -11.05 19.57 5.20
C ARG A 75 -12.29 19.29 4.34
N ILE A 76 -12.12 18.58 3.22
CA ILE A 76 -13.25 18.20 2.35
C ILE A 76 -14.20 17.24 3.10
N ALA A 77 -13.66 16.25 3.83
CA ALA A 77 -14.46 15.31 4.61
C ALA A 77 -15.30 16.00 5.69
N VAL A 78 -14.72 16.98 6.40
CA VAL A 78 -15.44 17.78 7.42
C VAL A 78 -16.59 18.58 6.80
N ILE A 79 -16.39 19.18 5.62
CA ILE A 79 -17.45 19.92 4.92
C ILE A 79 -18.58 18.98 4.46
N ARG A 80 -18.22 17.78 4.00
CA ARG A 80 -19.19 16.77 3.56
C ARG A 80 -20.05 16.25 4.71
N ASN A 81 -19.44 15.99 5.87
CA ASN A 81 -20.15 15.55 7.08
C ASN A 81 -21.02 16.63 7.74
N ARG A 82 -20.80 17.92 7.43
CA ARG A 82 -21.68 19.02 7.90
C ARG A 82 -22.91 19.25 7.00
N ARG A 83 -22.97 18.62 5.82
CA ARG A 83 -24.08 18.77 4.87
C ARG A 83 -25.08 17.59 4.88
N ASN A 84 -24.76 16.52 5.60
CA ASN A 84 -25.71 15.46 5.98
C ASN A 84 -26.30 15.77 7.35
#